data_AF-A0A0F9DB38-F1
#
_entry.id   AF-A0A0F9DB38-F1
#
_cell.length_a   1.000
_cell.length_b   1.000
_cell.length_c   1.000
_cell.angle_alpha   90.00
_cell.angle_beta   90.00
_cell.angle_gamma   90.00
#
_symmetry.space_group_name_H-M   'P 1'
#
loop_
_entity.id
_entity.type
_entity.pdbx_description
1 polymer ?
#
loop_
_entity_poly.entity_id
_entity_poly.type
_entity_poly.pdbx_seq_one_letter_code
_entity_poly.pdbx_strand_id
1 'polypeptide(L)'
;MEGRPIRIRAYSSEDETALRAIHARQNLGYEWPDPSSPLMLVKLVAVDERGKPRAVLFARLTAELVAVVDPTLPGKKKTECWRLALKEAEEQLQAVGMDELQVMVGAELNGLGKVLTRKHGFVRDDSICFHKQFGVNDNGKETTP
;
A
#
# COMPACT_ATOMS: atom_id res chain seq x y z
N MET A 1 -1.03 -8.90 -37.86
CA MET A 1 0.22 -9.15 -37.12
C MET A 1 -0.17 -9.78 -35.80
N GLU A 2 -0.14 -11.11 -35.71
CA GLU A 2 -0.26 -11.78 -34.41
C GLU A 2 0.90 -11.33 -33.52
N GLY A 3 0.57 -10.89 -32.31
CA GLY A 3 1.56 -10.40 -31.35
C GLY A 3 2.55 -11.50 -31.00
N ARG A 4 3.83 -11.24 -31.25
CA ARG A 4 4.95 -12.12 -30.90
C ARG A 4 4.92 -12.51 -29.40
N PRO A 5 5.38 -13.72 -29.04
CA PRO A 5 5.18 -14.27 -27.71
C PRO A 5 5.88 -13.44 -26.63
N ILE A 6 5.10 -13.02 -25.63
CA ILE A 6 5.60 -12.47 -24.37
C ILE A 6 5.95 -13.65 -23.46
N ARG A 7 7.13 -13.61 -22.83
CA ARG A 7 7.52 -14.55 -21.78
C ARG A 7 7.45 -13.86 -20.42
N ILE A 8 6.96 -14.57 -19.42
CA ILE A 8 7.01 -14.15 -18.02
C ILE A 8 8.18 -14.84 -17.31
N ARG A 9 8.93 -14.09 -16.50
CA ARG A 9 9.97 -14.62 -15.61
C ARG A 9 10.01 -13.85 -14.29
N ALA A 10 10.79 -14.36 -13.34
CA ALA A 10 11.10 -13.63 -12.11
C ALA A 10 11.81 -12.30 -12.43
N TYR A 11 11.52 -11.28 -11.63
CA TYR A 11 12.22 -10.01 -11.61
C TYR A 11 13.69 -10.19 -11.22
N SER A 12 14.56 -9.45 -11.91
CA SER A 12 15.97 -9.25 -11.55
C SER A 12 16.22 -7.77 -11.28
N SER A 13 17.17 -7.43 -10.40
CA SER A 13 17.59 -6.05 -10.17
C SER A 13 18.14 -5.40 -11.46
N GLU A 14 18.65 -6.19 -12.40
CA GLU A 14 19.08 -5.73 -13.72
C GLU A 14 17.93 -5.13 -14.57
N ASP A 15 16.68 -5.49 -14.27
CA ASP A 15 15.51 -4.96 -14.98
C ASP A 15 15.13 -3.54 -14.55
N GLU A 16 15.63 -3.09 -13.40
CA GLU A 16 15.11 -1.93 -12.68
C GLU A 16 15.22 -0.65 -13.51
N THR A 17 16.38 -0.39 -14.12
CA THR A 17 16.57 0.83 -14.93
C THR A 17 15.57 0.89 -16.09
N ALA A 18 15.37 -0.23 -16.80
CA ALA A 18 14.45 -0.27 -17.94
C ALA A 18 12.99 -0.11 -17.50
N LEU A 19 12.61 -0.75 -16.39
CA LEU A 19 11.24 -0.71 -15.88
C LEU A 19 10.88 0.62 -15.22
N ARG A 20 11.80 1.25 -14.46
CA ARG A 20 11.62 2.61 -13.93
C ARG A 20 11.42 3.63 -15.05
N ALA A 21 12.15 3.49 -16.15
CA ALA A 21 11.96 4.33 -17.33
C ALA A 21 10.59 4.10 -18.02
N ILE A 22 10.02 2.89 -17.94
CA ILE A 22 8.63 2.63 -18.40
C ILE A 22 7.65 3.34 -17.46
N HIS A 23 7.77 3.12 -16.15
CA HIS A 23 6.91 3.74 -15.13
C HIS A 23 6.88 5.28 -15.24
N ALA A 24 8.04 5.92 -15.34
CA ALA A 24 8.14 7.37 -15.48
C ALA A 24 7.40 7.90 -16.73
N ARG A 25 7.41 7.14 -17.84
CA ARG A 25 6.68 7.50 -19.07
C ARG A 25 5.18 7.29 -18.97
N GLN A 26 4.72 6.39 -18.10
CA GLN A 26 3.29 6.16 -17.88
C GLN A 26 2.66 7.25 -17.02
N ASN A 27 3.45 7.93 -16.18
CA ASN A 27 3.01 9.06 -15.33
C ASN A 27 1.73 8.73 -14.53
N LEU A 28 1.72 7.56 -13.88
CA LEU A 28 0.54 7.01 -13.22
C LEU A 28 0.23 7.64 -11.85
N GLY A 29 1.05 8.58 -11.39
CA GLY A 29 0.80 9.33 -10.15
C GLY A 29 1.20 8.62 -8.86
N TYR A 30 1.63 7.35 -8.90
CA TYR A 30 2.16 6.63 -7.74
C TYR A 30 3.68 6.46 -7.83
N GLU A 31 4.33 6.25 -6.67
CA GLU A 31 5.78 6.04 -6.58
C GLU A 31 6.19 4.65 -7.05
N TRP A 32 7.41 4.53 -7.60
CA TRP A 32 7.93 3.21 -7.93
C TRP A 32 8.12 2.38 -6.64
N PRO A 33 7.51 1.19 -6.53
CA PRO A 33 7.55 0.40 -5.30
C PRO A 33 8.95 -0.14 -5.03
N ASP A 34 9.31 -0.31 -3.75
CA ASP A 34 10.58 -0.94 -3.34
C ASP A 34 10.52 -2.47 -3.57
N PRO A 35 11.28 -3.03 -4.54
CA PRO A 35 11.29 -4.47 -4.80
C PRO A 35 12.09 -5.27 -3.74
N SER A 36 12.88 -4.59 -2.91
CA SER A 36 13.71 -5.21 -1.87
C SER A 36 12.94 -5.50 -0.59
N SER A 37 11.80 -4.82 -0.39
CA SER A 37 10.90 -5.07 0.74
C SER A 37 10.55 -6.56 0.86
N PRO A 38 10.67 -7.15 2.07
CA PRO A 38 10.30 -8.55 2.29
C PRO A 38 8.81 -8.81 2.11
N LEU A 39 7.99 -7.75 2.17
CA LEU A 39 6.55 -7.82 1.92
C LEU A 39 6.20 -7.81 0.44
N MET A 40 7.18 -7.60 -0.46
CA MET A 40 7.00 -7.72 -1.89
C MET A 40 7.08 -9.19 -2.33
N LEU A 41 5.97 -9.92 -2.17
CA LEU A 41 5.91 -11.38 -2.36
C LEU A 41 5.99 -11.81 -3.83
N VAL A 42 5.33 -11.09 -4.73
CA VAL A 42 5.30 -11.43 -6.16
C VAL A 42 6.07 -10.39 -6.94
N LYS A 43 7.05 -10.84 -7.73
CA LYS A 43 7.92 -9.99 -8.55
C LYS A 43 8.12 -10.62 -9.93
N LEU A 44 7.29 -10.23 -10.90
CA LEU A 44 7.28 -10.81 -12.24
C LEU A 44 7.61 -9.76 -13.30
N VAL A 45 8.34 -10.16 -14.33
CA VAL A 45 8.67 -9.33 -15.49
C VAL A 45 8.19 -10.00 -16.76
N ALA A 46 7.47 -9.24 -17.57
CA ALA A 46 7.15 -9.61 -18.94
C ALA A 46 8.28 -9.14 -19.86
N VAL A 47 8.88 -10.07 -20.60
CA VAL A 47 9.94 -9.78 -21.58
C VAL A 47 9.50 -10.10 -22.99
N ASP A 48 10.01 -9.33 -23.95
CA ASP A 48 9.88 -9.67 -25.38
C ASP A 48 10.87 -10.76 -25.81
N GLU A 49 10.82 -11.15 -27.08
CA GLU A 49 11.69 -12.18 -27.68
C GLU A 49 13.20 -11.91 -27.51
N ARG A 50 13.59 -10.63 -27.36
CA ARG A 50 15.00 -10.22 -27.18
C ARG A 50 15.38 -10.19 -25.70
N GLY A 51 14.49 -10.64 -24.81
CA GLY A 51 14.67 -10.58 -23.37
C GLY A 51 14.48 -9.18 -22.78
N LYS A 52 14.02 -8.20 -23.57
CA LYS A 52 13.87 -6.83 -23.08
C LYS A 52 12.63 -6.71 -22.18
N PRO A 53 12.75 -6.14 -20.98
CA PRO A 53 11.61 -5.88 -20.11
C PRO A 53 10.57 -4.97 -20.76
N ARG A 54 9.30 -5.36 -20.67
CA ARG A 54 8.14 -4.65 -21.21
C ARG A 54 7.12 -4.27 -20.15
N ALA A 55 7.03 -5.03 -19.06
CA ALA A 55 6.17 -4.74 -17.93
C ALA A 55 6.70 -5.42 -16.66
N VAL A 56 6.28 -4.91 -15.51
CA VAL A 56 6.50 -5.54 -14.20
C VAL A 56 5.16 -5.72 -13.49
N LEU A 57 5.04 -6.80 -12.74
CA LEU A 57 3.93 -7.03 -11.83
C LEU A 57 4.50 -7.27 -10.43
N PHE A 58 4.09 -6.41 -9.51
CA PHE A 58 4.45 -6.47 -8.11
C PHE A 58 3.19 -6.73 -7.30
N ALA A 59 3.22 -7.72 -6.40
CA ALA A 59 2.17 -7.90 -5.40
C ALA A 59 2.80 -7.89 -4.01
N ARG A 60 2.28 -7.00 -3.18
CA ARG A 60 2.71 -6.75 -1.81
C ARG A 60 1.72 -7.39 -0.84
N LEU A 61 2.24 -8.02 0.22
CA LEU A 61 1.45 -8.41 1.37
C LEU A 61 1.15 -7.16 2.20
N THR A 62 -0.13 -6.93 2.47
CA THR A 62 -0.62 -5.82 3.29
C THR A 62 -1.65 -6.34 4.30
N ALA A 63 -1.95 -5.53 5.31
CA ALA A 63 -3.02 -5.78 6.24
C ALA A 63 -4.23 -4.89 5.93
N GLU A 64 -5.42 -5.48 5.81
CA GLU A 64 -6.67 -4.74 5.66
C GLU A 64 -7.38 -4.63 7.01
N LEU A 65 -7.78 -3.42 7.37
CA LEU A 65 -8.60 -3.13 8.55
C LEU A 65 -10.07 -3.32 8.23
N VAL A 66 -10.69 -4.30 8.87
CA VAL A 66 -12.15 -4.44 8.92
C VAL A 66 -12.63 -4.06 10.31
N ALA A 67 -13.34 -2.95 10.42
CA ALA A 67 -13.79 -2.40 11.70
C ALA A 67 -15.31 -2.39 11.81
N VAL A 68 -15.84 -2.89 12.92
CA VAL A 68 -17.25 -2.83 13.28
C VAL A 68 -17.37 -2.18 14.65
N VAL A 69 -18.17 -1.12 14.74
CA VAL A 69 -18.42 -0.40 15.99
C VAL A 69 -19.92 -0.35 16.24
N ASP A 70 -20.32 -0.71 17.46
CA ASP A 70 -21.72 -0.71 17.88
C ASP A 70 -22.35 0.69 17.68
N PRO A 71 -23.41 0.80 16.86
CA PRO A 71 -24.05 2.08 16.56
C PRO A 71 -24.79 2.69 17.77
N THR A 72 -25.10 1.91 18.80
CA THR A 72 -25.79 2.38 20.01
C THR A 72 -24.86 3.14 20.97
N LEU A 73 -23.54 2.99 20.83
CA LEU A 73 -22.58 3.65 21.70
C LEU A 73 -22.60 5.18 21.54
N PRO A 74 -22.44 5.94 22.63
CA PRO A 74 -22.22 7.38 22.57
C PRO A 74 -20.99 7.72 21.71
N GLY A 75 -21.02 8.84 20.99
CA GLY A 75 -19.94 9.22 20.07
C GLY A 75 -18.54 9.28 20.70
N LYS A 76 -18.44 9.70 21.98
CA LYS A 76 -17.17 9.67 22.72
C LYS A 76 -16.64 8.25 22.92
N LYS A 77 -17.51 7.29 23.20
CA LYS A 77 -17.14 5.88 23.37
C LYS A 77 -16.75 5.23 22.04
N LYS A 78 -17.46 5.54 20.95
CA LYS A 78 -17.04 5.12 19.59
C LYS A 78 -15.63 5.63 19.25
N THR A 79 -15.36 6.90 19.55
CA THR A 79 -14.03 7.51 19.32
C THR A 79 -12.95 6.83 20.17
N GLU A 80 -13.26 6.50 21.42
CA GLU A 80 -12.35 5.78 22.32
C GLU A 80 -12.06 4.36 21.82
N CYS A 81 -13.06 3.62 21.35
CA CYS A 81 -12.89 2.31 20.72
C CYS A 81 -11.94 2.39 19.52
N TRP A 82 -12.18 3.33 18.59
CA TRP A 82 -11.31 3.53 17.43
C TRP A 82 -9.87 3.83 17.82
N ARG A 83 -9.66 4.76 18.75
CA ARG A 83 -8.30 5.16 19.16
C ARG A 83 -7.53 4.00 19.81
N LEU A 84 -8.17 3.25 20.71
CA LEU A 84 -7.52 2.15 21.42
C LEU A 84 -7.28 0.95 20.51
N ALA A 85 -8.31 0.53 19.76
CA ALA A 85 -8.22 -0.63 18.87
C ALA A 85 -7.22 -0.40 17.74
N LEU A 86 -7.18 0.82 17.17
CA LEU A 86 -6.21 1.12 16.12
C LEU A 86 -4.77 1.09 16.67
N LYS A 87 -4.52 1.69 17.83
CA LYS A 87 -3.19 1.65 18.46
C LYS A 87 -2.71 0.21 18.69
N GLU A 88 -3.59 -0.62 19.23
CA GLU A 88 -3.30 -2.03 19.48
C GLU A 88 -3.05 -2.80 18.17
N ALA A 89 -3.88 -2.57 17.14
CA ALA A 89 -3.70 -3.19 15.83
C ALA A 89 -2.35 -2.80 15.20
N GLU A 90 -1.94 -1.53 15.29
CA GLU A 90 -0.64 -1.06 14.79
C GLU A 90 0.52 -1.79 15.49
N GLU A 91 0.46 -1.90 16.82
CA GLU A 91 1.50 -2.60 17.62
C GLU A 91 1.58 -4.09 17.25
N GLN A 92 0.43 -4.77 17.11
CA GLN A 92 0.38 -6.19 16.73
C GLN A 92 0.87 -6.43 15.30
N LEU A 93 0.52 -5.56 14.36
CA LEU A 93 0.96 -5.65 12.96
C LEU A 93 2.47 -5.43 12.85
N GLN A 94 3.01 -4.42 13.53
CA GLN A 94 4.47 -4.19 13.58
C GLN A 94 5.20 -5.39 14.19
N ALA A 95 4.65 -5.99 15.26
CA ALA A 95 5.26 -7.15 15.91
C ALA A 95 5.37 -8.38 15.00
N VAL A 96 4.52 -8.50 13.96
CA VAL A 96 4.59 -9.56 12.95
C VAL A 96 5.29 -9.12 11.66
N GLY A 97 5.95 -7.96 11.67
CA GLY A 97 6.73 -7.46 10.54
C GLY A 97 5.93 -6.79 9.44
N MET A 98 4.68 -6.39 9.72
CA MET A 98 3.89 -5.57 8.80
C MET A 98 4.26 -4.10 8.96
N ASP A 99 4.29 -3.38 7.86
CA ASP A 99 4.69 -1.97 7.78
C ASP A 99 3.55 -1.07 7.26
N GLU A 100 2.37 -1.63 7.01
CA GLU A 100 1.22 -0.91 6.47
C GLU A 100 -0.11 -1.48 6.98
N LEU A 101 -1.07 -0.59 7.19
CA LEU A 101 -2.49 -0.92 7.37
C LEU A 101 -3.35 -0.16 6.36
N GLN A 102 -4.18 -0.89 5.62
CA GLN A 102 -5.12 -0.37 4.63
C GLN A 102 -6.55 -0.38 5.16
N VAL A 103 -7.37 0.55 4.70
CA VAL A 103 -8.81 0.59 4.97
C VAL A 103 -9.56 1.13 3.75
N MET A 104 -10.59 0.42 3.33
CA MET A 104 -11.49 0.83 2.25
C MET A 104 -12.69 1.55 2.86
N VAL A 105 -12.92 2.81 2.47
CA VAL A 105 -14.01 3.62 3.04
C VAL A 105 -14.95 4.06 1.93
N GLY A 106 -16.18 3.54 1.96
CA GLY A 106 -17.24 3.92 1.01
C GLY A 106 -17.55 5.42 1.02
N ALA A 107 -18.05 5.93 -0.10
CA ALA A 107 -18.30 7.37 -0.29
C ALA A 107 -19.34 7.93 0.70
N GLU A 108 -20.29 7.09 1.12
CA GLU A 108 -21.29 7.37 2.14
C GLU A 108 -20.69 7.55 3.55
N LEU A 109 -19.47 7.05 3.77
CA LEU A 109 -18.74 7.15 5.03
C LEU A 109 -17.65 8.24 5.01
N ASN A 110 -17.80 9.29 4.19
CA ASN A 110 -16.84 10.40 4.10
C ASN A 110 -16.46 11.05 5.44
N GLY A 111 -17.33 10.98 6.45
CA GLY A 111 -17.01 11.42 7.82
C GLY A 111 -15.89 10.59 8.45
N LEU A 112 -15.89 9.28 8.25
CA LEU A 112 -14.85 8.36 8.75
C LEU A 112 -13.51 8.61 8.03
N GLY A 113 -13.52 8.78 6.71
CA GLY A 113 -12.29 9.11 5.96
C GLY A 113 -11.60 10.39 6.44
N LYS A 114 -12.39 11.41 6.82
CA LYS A 114 -11.85 12.64 7.44
C LYS A 114 -11.26 12.41 8.82
N VAL A 115 -11.81 11.48 9.60
CA VAL A 115 -11.31 11.14 10.94
C VAL A 115 -10.00 10.37 10.83
N LEU A 116 -9.93 9.36 9.95
CA LEU A 116 -8.73 8.56 9.71
C LEU A 116 -7.53 9.43 9.30
N THR A 117 -7.74 10.35 8.36
CA THR A 117 -6.70 11.28 7.90
C THR A 117 -6.29 12.26 9.00
N ARG A 118 -7.24 12.99 9.60
CA ARG A 118 -6.92 14.09 10.54
C ARG A 118 -6.45 13.63 11.92
N LYS A 119 -6.86 12.45 12.38
CA LYS A 119 -6.60 12.01 13.75
C LYS A 119 -5.71 10.79 13.87
N HIS A 120 -5.57 10.01 12.80
CA HIS A 120 -4.91 8.71 12.85
C HIS A 120 -3.76 8.56 11.86
N GLY A 121 -3.48 9.58 11.03
CA GLY A 121 -2.33 9.62 10.14
C GLY A 121 -2.48 8.76 8.87
N PHE A 122 -3.71 8.39 8.50
CA PHE A 122 -3.95 7.73 7.21
C PHE A 122 -3.76 8.71 6.06
N VAL A 123 -3.18 8.23 4.96
CA VAL A 123 -3.12 8.92 3.68
C VAL A 123 -4.22 8.34 2.78
N ARG A 124 -4.92 9.22 2.08
CA ARG A 124 -5.90 8.83 1.07
C ARG A 124 -5.19 8.70 -0.28
N ASP A 125 -5.32 7.53 -0.91
CA ASP A 125 -4.95 7.35 -2.30
C ASP A 125 -6.06 7.92 -3.22
N ASP A 126 -5.76 8.20 -4.48
CA ASP A 126 -6.77 8.65 -5.44
C ASP A 126 -7.77 7.52 -5.80
N SER A 127 -7.38 6.27 -5.52
CA SER A 127 -8.29 5.14 -5.35
C SER A 127 -9.02 5.20 -3.99
N ILE A 128 -10.17 4.54 -3.81
CA ILE A 128 -10.97 4.60 -2.55
C ILE A 128 -10.26 3.91 -1.35
N CYS A 129 -8.95 3.65 -1.46
CA CYS A 129 -8.10 3.07 -0.45
C CYS A 129 -7.43 4.16 0.40
N PHE A 130 -7.44 3.95 1.71
CA PHE A 130 -6.66 4.73 2.66
C PHE A 130 -5.61 3.81 3.26
N HIS A 131 -4.35 4.23 3.31
CA HIS A 131 -3.29 3.43 3.92
C HIS A 131 -2.50 4.26 4.94
N LYS A 132 -1.89 3.58 5.91
CA LYS A 132 -0.97 4.16 6.88
C LYS A 132 0.29 3.31 6.92
N GLN A 133 1.42 3.90 6.56
CA GLN A 133 2.73 3.28 6.75
C GLN A 133 3.21 3.47 8.18
N PHE A 134 3.86 2.45 8.73
CA PHE A 134 4.48 2.49 10.05
C PHE A 134 5.93 2.96 9.95
N GLY A 135 6.41 3.69 10.97
CA GLY A 135 7.80 4.12 11.06
C GLY A 135 8.21 5.28 10.14
N VAL A 136 7.27 5.84 9.37
CA VAL A 136 7.47 7.05 8.56
C VAL A 136 6.89 8.26 9.31
N ASN A 137 7.70 9.26 9.62
CA ASN A 137 7.22 10.53 10.20
C ASN A 137 6.34 11.29 9.20
N ASP A 138 5.53 12.25 9.68
CA ASP A 138 4.65 13.15 8.88
C ASP A 138 5.34 13.86 7.69
N ASN A 139 6.68 13.80 7.60
CA ASN A 139 7.52 14.36 6.55
C ASN A 139 8.17 13.31 5.61
N GLY A 140 7.70 12.05 5.60
CA GLY A 140 8.21 11.02 4.70
C GLY A 140 9.63 10.52 5.04
N LYS A 141 10.10 10.72 6.27
CA LYS A 141 11.42 10.24 6.72
C LYS A 141 11.27 9.09 7.70
N GLU A 142 12.02 8.01 7.45
CA GLU A 142 12.14 6.86 8.35
C GLU A 142 12.57 7.32 9.75
N THR A 143 11.89 6.80 10.76
CA THR A 143 12.34 6.88 12.16
C THR A 143 13.31 5.74 12.42
N THR A 144 14.56 6.09 12.63
CA THR A 144 15.54 5.16 13.20
C THR A 144 15.18 4.91 14.68
N PRO A 145 15.37 3.69 15.21
CA PRO A 145 15.08 3.34 16.61
C PRO A 145 15.74 4.28 17.64
#